data_AF-G5HEN7-F1
#
_entry.id   AF-G5HEN7-F1
#
_cell.length_a   1.000
_cell.length_b   1.000
_cell.length_c   1.000
_cell.angle_alpha   90.00
_cell.angle_beta   90.00
_cell.angle_gamma   90.00
#
_symmetry.space_group_name_H-M   'P 1'
#
loop_
_entity.id
_entity.type
_entity.pdbx_description
1 polymer ?
#
loop_
_entity_poly.entity_id
_entity_poly.type
_entity_poly.pdbx_seq_one_letter_code
_entity_poly.pdbx_strand_id
1 'polypeptide(L)'
;MVVGKYIPATGNKAETIQREFYGQGMIYKSNEAYDSGLDIVCYIPEQSDSKYTHRDFLAMCNEQEEIAQVVFDSVDWQHPETYVDEQFRDQEFAVCEQCHKWYWSYETEICPNCLGRGIKED
;
A
#
# COMPACT_ATOMS: atom_id res chain seq x y z
N MET A 1 -13.15 -4.72 -5.69
CA MET A 1 -14.25 -4.04 -6.43
C MET A 1 -14.17 -2.55 -6.13
N VAL A 2 -14.45 -1.65 -7.08
CA VAL A 2 -14.53 -0.21 -6.77
C VAL A 2 -15.98 0.12 -6.42
N VAL A 3 -16.22 0.68 -5.23
CA VAL A 3 -17.56 0.93 -4.64
C VAL A 3 -17.83 2.43 -4.43
N GLY A 4 -17.06 3.27 -5.11
CA GLY A 4 -17.17 4.70 -5.01
C GLY A 4 -16.45 5.41 -6.14
N LYS A 5 -16.29 6.71 -5.97
CA LYS A 5 -15.54 7.54 -6.91
C LYS A 5 -14.81 8.65 -6.18
N TYR A 6 -13.60 8.91 -6.63
CA TYR A 6 -12.84 10.10 -6.29
C TYR A 6 -12.80 11.07 -7.47
N ILE A 7 -13.00 12.36 -7.18
CA ILE A 7 -12.84 13.46 -8.14
C ILE A 7 -11.82 14.41 -7.51
N PRO A 8 -10.59 14.53 -8.09
CA PRO A 8 -9.59 15.43 -7.56
C PRO A 8 -10.01 16.90 -7.71
N ALA A 9 -9.48 17.76 -6.84
CA ALA A 9 -9.70 19.20 -6.93
C ALA A 9 -9.20 19.75 -8.28
N THR A 10 -9.99 20.63 -8.89
CA THR A 10 -9.65 21.25 -10.19
C THR A 10 -9.99 22.74 -10.19
N GLY A 11 -8.96 23.59 -10.23
CA GLY A 11 -9.13 25.05 -10.16
C GLY A 11 -9.89 25.47 -8.89
N ASN A 12 -11.10 26.01 -9.05
CA ASN A 12 -11.97 26.44 -7.94
C ASN A 12 -12.90 25.34 -7.40
N LYS A 13 -12.85 24.11 -7.94
CA LYS A 13 -13.66 22.99 -7.43
C LYS A 13 -12.85 22.22 -6.39
N ALA A 14 -13.42 22.08 -5.20
CA ALA A 14 -12.90 21.19 -4.18
C ALA A 14 -12.97 19.73 -4.65
N GLU A 15 -12.10 18.90 -4.08
CA GLU A 15 -12.15 17.46 -4.27
C GLU A 15 -13.47 16.87 -3.76
N THR A 16 -13.84 15.69 -4.26
CA THR A 16 -15.07 15.00 -3.84
C THR A 16 -14.83 13.50 -3.74
N ILE A 17 -15.23 12.93 -2.60
CA ILE A 17 -15.27 11.48 -2.36
C ILE A 17 -16.74 11.07 -2.32
N GLN A 18 -17.12 10.14 -3.20
CA GLN A 18 -18.48 9.58 -3.28
C GLN A 18 -18.44 8.11 -2.94
N ARG A 19 -19.34 7.67 -2.04
CA ARG A 19 -19.48 6.28 -1.63
C ARG A 19 -20.83 5.74 -2.10
N GLU A 20 -20.83 4.54 -2.66
CA GLU A 20 -22.06 3.82 -2.96
C GLU A 20 -22.36 2.83 -1.83
N PHE A 21 -23.64 2.70 -1.45
CA PHE A 21 -24.05 1.97 -0.24
C PHE A 21 -24.15 0.44 -0.42
N TYR A 22 -23.81 -0.10 -1.59
CA TYR A 22 -24.01 -1.51 -1.92
C TYR A 22 -22.69 -2.15 -2.38
N GLY A 23 -21.95 -2.78 -1.46
CA GLY A 23 -20.74 -3.55 -1.79
C GLY A 23 -19.71 -3.59 -0.66
N GLN A 24 -18.70 -4.45 -0.80
CA GLN A 24 -17.41 -4.36 -0.09
C GLN A 24 -16.34 -4.03 -1.15
N GLY A 25 -15.49 -3.03 -0.90
CA GLY A 25 -14.38 -2.70 -1.80
C GLY A 25 -13.79 -1.30 -1.59
N MET A 26 -12.91 -0.85 -2.46
CA MET A 26 -12.24 0.45 -2.34
C MET A 26 -13.02 1.60 -3.00
N ILE A 27 -12.88 2.82 -2.49
CA ILE A 27 -13.50 4.02 -3.08
C ILE A 27 -12.80 4.43 -4.36
N TYR A 28 -11.48 4.32 -4.38
CA TYR A 28 -10.68 4.67 -5.54
C TYR A 28 -9.39 3.87 -5.53
N LYS A 29 -9.00 3.37 -6.70
CA LYS A 29 -7.68 2.81 -6.97
C LYS A 29 -7.35 3.02 -8.44
N SER A 30 -6.16 3.54 -8.73
CA SER A 30 -5.73 3.82 -10.09
C SER A 30 -4.25 3.56 -10.27
N ASN A 31 -3.92 2.56 -11.10
CA ASN A 31 -2.55 2.31 -11.55
C ASN A 31 -1.96 3.53 -12.28
N GLU A 32 -2.75 4.17 -13.16
CA GLU A 32 -2.30 5.37 -13.87
C GLU A 32 -1.91 6.50 -12.90
N ALA A 33 -2.68 6.72 -11.84
CA ALA A 33 -2.34 7.70 -10.82
C ALA A 33 -1.07 7.30 -10.03
N TYR A 34 -0.92 6.02 -9.72
CA TYR A 34 0.26 5.48 -9.04
C TYR A 34 1.54 5.67 -9.88
N ASP A 35 1.46 5.38 -11.18
CA ASP A 35 2.58 5.45 -12.12
C ASP A 35 2.93 6.87 -12.57
N SER A 36 1.94 7.78 -12.59
CA SER A 36 2.11 9.12 -13.17
C SER A 36 2.80 10.12 -12.25
N GLY A 37 2.88 9.86 -10.94
CA GLY A 37 3.63 10.72 -10.03
C GLY A 37 3.47 10.38 -8.56
N LEU A 38 4.49 10.76 -7.77
CA LEU A 38 4.59 10.42 -6.35
C LEU A 38 3.51 11.06 -5.49
N ASP A 39 3.03 12.25 -5.84
CA ASP A 39 2.12 13.06 -5.02
C ASP A 39 0.66 13.04 -5.53
N ILE A 40 0.35 12.13 -6.45
CA ILE A 40 -0.99 11.96 -6.99
C ILE A 40 -1.73 10.93 -6.14
N VAL A 41 -2.93 11.27 -5.68
CA VAL A 41 -3.79 10.33 -4.96
C VAL A 41 -4.10 9.17 -5.87
N CYS A 42 -3.72 7.96 -5.46
CA CYS A 42 -3.82 6.73 -6.23
C CYS A 42 -4.71 5.69 -5.55
N TYR A 43 -4.99 5.84 -4.25
CA TYR A 43 -5.84 4.92 -3.48
C TYR A 43 -6.64 5.63 -2.38
N ILE A 44 -7.90 5.22 -2.20
CA ILE A 44 -8.77 5.62 -1.08
C ILE A 44 -9.53 4.36 -0.59
N PRO A 45 -9.37 3.97 0.69
CA PRO A 45 -10.03 2.81 1.27
C PRO A 45 -11.54 3.04 1.43
N GLU A 46 -12.29 1.97 1.68
CA GLU A 46 -13.76 2.00 1.72
C GLU A 46 -14.32 2.96 2.78
N GLN A 47 -13.88 2.73 4.02
CA GLN A 47 -14.52 3.23 5.23
C GLN A 47 -13.85 4.49 5.79
N SER A 48 -12.91 5.08 5.03
CA SER A 48 -12.19 6.30 5.44
C SER A 48 -12.01 7.27 4.27
N ASP A 49 -11.87 8.56 4.58
CA ASP A 49 -11.48 9.63 3.65
C ASP A 49 -9.95 9.78 3.51
N SER A 50 -9.16 8.86 4.08
CA SER A 50 -7.71 8.81 3.91
C SER A 50 -7.35 8.73 2.43
N LYS A 51 -6.41 9.57 2.00
CA LYS A 51 -5.94 9.64 0.62
C LYS A 51 -4.49 9.19 0.60
N TYR A 52 -4.19 8.19 -0.21
CA TYR A 52 -2.87 7.63 -0.36
C TYR A 52 -2.30 7.97 -1.72
N THR A 53 -1.06 8.42 -1.72
CA THR A 53 -0.23 8.69 -2.88
C THR A 53 0.84 7.60 -3.00
N HIS A 54 1.49 7.49 -4.16
CA HIS A 54 2.61 6.57 -4.33
C HIS A 54 3.74 6.88 -3.33
N ARG A 55 3.99 8.16 -3.00
CA ARG A 55 4.93 8.53 -1.92
C ARG A 55 4.57 7.89 -0.58
N ASP A 56 3.29 7.85 -0.24
CA ASP A 56 2.84 7.22 1.01
C ASP A 56 3.14 5.71 1.00
N PHE A 57 2.90 5.03 -0.12
CA PHE A 57 3.24 3.61 -0.29
C PHE A 57 4.75 3.35 -0.17
N LEU A 58 5.59 4.21 -0.75
CA LEU A 58 7.05 4.12 -0.60
C LEU A 58 7.47 4.30 0.86
N ALA A 59 6.97 5.36 1.51
CA ALA A 59 7.33 5.68 2.88
C ALA A 59 6.97 4.54 3.85
N MET A 60 5.79 3.92 3.68
CA MET A 60 5.38 2.78 4.51
C MET A 60 6.11 1.49 4.16
N CYS A 61 6.65 1.35 2.94
CA CYS A 61 7.37 0.15 2.48
C CYS A 61 8.90 0.29 2.54
N ASN A 62 9.41 1.16 3.41
CA ASN A 62 10.84 1.40 3.60
C ASN A 62 11.55 1.79 2.29
N GLU A 63 10.90 2.65 1.49
CA GLU A 63 11.38 3.17 0.20
C GLU A 63 11.71 2.07 -0.84
N GLN A 64 11.10 0.87 -0.69
CA GLN A 64 11.30 -0.24 -1.61
C GLN A 64 10.17 -0.33 -2.63
N GLU A 65 10.43 0.18 -3.84
CA GLU A 65 9.51 0.24 -4.98
C GLU A 65 8.77 -1.08 -5.23
N GLU A 66 9.49 -2.21 -5.30
CA GLU A 66 8.89 -3.52 -5.58
C GLU A 66 7.89 -3.95 -4.49
N ILE A 67 8.15 -3.61 -3.23
CA ILE A 67 7.27 -3.93 -2.11
C ILE A 67 6.08 -2.98 -2.10
N ALA A 68 6.32 -1.68 -2.32
CA ALA A 68 5.29 -0.66 -2.42
C ALA A 68 4.27 -1.02 -3.52
N GLN A 69 4.74 -1.46 -4.69
CA GLN A 69 3.90 -1.92 -5.79
C GLN A 69 3.03 -3.12 -5.37
N VAL A 70 3.62 -4.14 -4.74
CA VAL A 70 2.86 -5.34 -4.32
C VAL A 70 1.82 -4.99 -3.26
N VAL A 71 2.17 -4.13 -2.29
CA VAL A 71 1.23 -3.65 -1.27
C VAL A 71 0.10 -2.87 -1.94
N PHE A 72 0.42 -1.94 -2.85
CA PHE A 72 -0.58 -1.22 -3.63
C PHE A 72 -1.48 -2.19 -4.39
N ASP A 73 -0.94 -3.18 -5.10
CA ASP A 73 -1.72 -4.14 -5.87
C ASP A 73 -2.63 -5.01 -4.99
N SER A 74 -2.19 -5.32 -3.77
CA SER A 74 -2.88 -6.21 -2.84
C SER A 74 -4.00 -5.53 -2.04
N VAL A 75 -3.92 -4.23 -1.78
CA VAL A 75 -5.00 -3.53 -1.05
C VAL A 75 -6.28 -3.42 -1.86
N ASP A 76 -7.43 -3.78 -1.25
CA ASP A 76 -8.69 -3.86 -1.96
C ASP A 76 -9.91 -3.31 -1.20
N TRP A 77 -9.77 -3.00 0.10
CA TRP A 77 -10.77 -2.25 0.89
C TRP A 77 -10.20 -1.55 2.14
N GLN A 78 -9.16 -2.13 2.74
CA GLN A 78 -8.48 -1.74 3.97
C GLN A 78 -7.49 -0.59 3.82
N HIS A 79 -7.02 -0.04 4.95
CA HIS A 79 -5.88 0.87 4.96
C HIS A 79 -4.58 0.13 4.57
N PRO A 80 -3.72 0.71 3.72
CA PRO A 80 -2.43 0.12 3.38
C PRO A 80 -1.55 -0.21 4.59
N GLU A 81 -1.55 0.64 5.61
CA GLU A 81 -0.82 0.41 6.86
C GLU A 81 -1.34 -0.85 7.56
N THR A 82 -2.65 -1.07 7.59
CA THR A 82 -3.24 -2.30 8.16
C THR A 82 -2.77 -3.53 7.40
N TYR A 83 -2.73 -3.48 6.07
CA TYR A 83 -2.23 -4.59 5.27
C TYR A 83 -0.74 -4.89 5.54
N VAL A 84 0.10 -3.85 5.63
CA VAL A 84 1.53 -3.99 5.94
C VAL A 84 1.73 -4.58 7.34
N ASP A 85 1.00 -4.07 8.35
CA ASP A 85 1.05 -4.59 9.72
C ASP A 85 0.65 -6.07 9.79
N GLU A 86 -0.38 -6.48 9.02
CA GLU A 86 -0.78 -7.88 8.88
C GLU A 86 0.34 -8.73 8.28
N GLN A 87 1.06 -8.24 7.25
CA GLN A 87 2.17 -9.00 6.66
C GLN A 87 3.33 -9.24 7.66
N PHE A 88 3.63 -8.27 8.51
CA PHE A 88 4.62 -8.46 9.58
C PHE A 88 4.12 -9.42 10.66
N ARG A 89 2.87 -9.24 11.11
CA ARG A 89 2.25 -10.07 12.15
C ARG A 89 2.14 -11.54 11.73
N ASP A 90 1.73 -11.78 10.50
CA ASP A 90 1.57 -13.12 9.95
C ASP A 90 2.91 -13.73 9.52
N GLN A 91 4.03 -13.04 9.83
CA GLN A 91 5.38 -13.50 9.57
C GLN A 91 5.67 -13.69 8.08
N GLU A 92 4.94 -12.97 7.21
CA GLU A 92 5.13 -12.96 5.77
C GLU A 92 6.20 -11.95 5.36
N PHE A 93 6.29 -10.81 6.03
CA PHE A 93 7.44 -9.92 5.93
C PHE A 93 8.53 -10.24 6.95
N ALA A 94 9.78 -10.07 6.53
CA ALA A 94 10.94 -10.07 7.40
C ALA A 94 11.88 -8.90 7.06
N VAL A 95 12.62 -8.42 8.05
CA VAL A 95 13.64 -7.39 7.88
C VAL A 95 15.02 -8.03 7.95
N CYS A 96 15.84 -7.83 6.93
CA CYS A 96 17.21 -8.37 6.95
C CYS A 96 18.12 -7.61 7.92
N GLU A 97 18.83 -8.32 8.80
CA GLU A 97 19.77 -7.71 9.76
C GLU A 97 20.97 -7.02 9.11
N GLN A 98 21.31 -7.40 7.88
CA GLN A 98 22.53 -6.92 7.22
C GLN A 98 22.27 -5.75 6.29
N CYS A 99 21.25 -5.87 5.43
CA CYS A 99 20.93 -4.84 4.44
C CYS A 99 19.71 -4.00 4.81
N HIS A 100 19.01 -4.34 5.90
CA HIS A 100 17.82 -3.64 6.41
C HIS A 100 16.64 -3.57 5.42
N LYS A 101 16.75 -4.26 4.28
CA LYS A 101 15.67 -4.43 3.32
C LYS A 101 14.62 -5.37 3.87
N TRP A 102 13.38 -5.07 3.52
CA TRP A 102 12.27 -5.97 3.77
C TRP A 102 12.24 -6.99 2.65
N TYR A 103 11.68 -8.16 2.93
CA TYR A 103 11.45 -9.16 1.89
C TYR A 103 10.32 -10.09 2.31
N TRP A 104 9.67 -10.65 1.29
CA TRP A 104 8.69 -11.71 1.46
C TRP A 104 9.37 -13.00 1.91
N SER A 105 9.03 -13.44 3.12
CA SER A 105 9.66 -14.53 3.86
C SER A 105 8.84 -15.82 3.88
N TYR A 106 7.92 -15.97 2.90
CA TYR A 106 7.06 -17.13 2.59
C TYR A 106 7.87 -18.45 2.64
N GLU A 107 8.20 -18.94 3.83
CA GLU A 107 9.05 -20.10 4.12
C GLU A 107 10.59 -19.91 4.04
N THR A 108 11.12 -18.69 3.98
CA THR A 108 12.59 -18.46 3.99
C THR A 108 13.05 -17.40 4.98
N GLU A 109 14.07 -17.74 5.77
CA GLU A 109 14.80 -16.79 6.63
C GLU A 109 16.01 -16.15 5.91
N ILE A 110 16.28 -16.56 4.67
CA ILE A 110 17.42 -16.06 3.89
C ILE A 110 16.96 -14.87 3.05
N CYS A 111 17.56 -13.71 3.29
CA CYS A 111 17.30 -12.50 2.53
C CYS A 111 17.71 -12.67 1.06
N PRO A 112 16.81 -12.47 0.09
CA PRO A 112 17.12 -12.65 -1.33
C PRO A 112 18.09 -11.57 -1.86
N ASN A 113 18.23 -10.44 -1.16
CA ASN A 113 19.08 -9.33 -1.59
C ASN A 113 20.56 -9.54 -1.26
N CYS A 114 20.89 -10.16 -0.12
CA CYS A 114 22.27 -10.26 0.37
C CYS A 114 22.64 -11.61 0.98
N LEU A 115 21.72 -12.58 0.99
CA LEU A 115 21.89 -13.90 1.61
C LEU A 115 22.09 -13.86 3.14
N GLY A 116 21.86 -12.71 3.77
CA GLY A 116 21.81 -12.56 5.23
C GLY A 116 20.54 -13.18 5.83
N ARG A 117 20.40 -13.11 7.16
CA ARG A 117 19.19 -13.58 7.87
C ARG A 117 18.17 -12.46 8.04
N GLY A 118 16.90 -12.80 7.93
CA GLY A 118 15.80 -11.93 8.36
C GLY A 118 15.43 -12.16 9.81
N ILE A 119 15.04 -11.08 10.47
CA ILE A 119 14.31 -11.12 11.74
C ILE A 119 12.83 -10.91 11.41
N LYS A 120 11.97 -11.66 12.10
CA LYS A 120 10.53 -11.46 12.13
C LYS A 120 10.17 -10.86 13.49
N GLU A 121 9.24 -9.91 13.54
CA GLU A 121 8.79 -9.36 14.82
C GLU A 121 7.98 -10.42 15.58
N ASP A 122 8.27 -10.57 16.88
CA ASP A 122 7.62 -11.51 17.82
C ASP A 122 6.34 -10.91 18.44
#